data_AF-A0A816HNP2-F1
#
_entry.id   AF-A0A816HNP2-F1
#
_cell.length_a   1.000
_cell.length_b   1.000
_cell.length_c   1.000
_cell.angle_alpha   90.00
_cell.angle_beta   90.00
_cell.angle_gamma   90.00
#
_symmetry.space_group_name_H-M   'P 1'
#
loop_
_entity.id
_entity.type
_entity.pdbx_description
1 polymer ?
#
loop_
_entity_poly.entity_id
_entity_poly.type
_entity_poly.pdbx_seq_one_letter_code
_entity_poly.pdbx_strand_id
1 'polypeptide(L)'
;LLSSSSNLTSTSVVDIVKKQYAPLKHQIAGLLSKHRINIISSWDIHSNLHQKFTDLFAISIPHHVQQRTMYEMKLVQSIHSNLKVNNLILQRTADNRNTFNIGNRKEFDTKANKHMAKSDDIYEFIVSISDGSKGMDDDDDDDLLQQQPPPQDPQYLLSGRIEAINFALEILEKRKALNHDTISKLTIDPNKVKVP
;
A
#
# COMPACT_ATOMS: atom_id res chain seq x y z
N LEU A 1 -4.55 7.85 -51.00
CA LEU A 1 -3.14 8.22 -50.73
C LEU A 1 -3.12 9.28 -49.65
N LEU A 2 -2.62 8.92 -48.46
CA LEU A 2 -2.06 9.74 -47.38
C LEU A 2 -2.34 9.02 -46.05
N SER A 3 -1.57 7.95 -45.82
CA SER A 3 -1.36 7.38 -44.49
C SER A 3 -0.44 8.31 -43.73
N SER A 4 -1.00 9.10 -42.83
CA SER A 4 -0.24 9.83 -41.81
C SER A 4 0.22 8.82 -40.76
N SER A 5 1.39 8.23 -40.98
CA SER A 5 2.11 7.45 -39.99
C SER A 5 2.53 8.37 -38.85
N SER A 6 1.76 8.36 -37.76
CA SER A 6 2.20 8.91 -36.48
C SER A 6 3.37 8.07 -35.98
N ASN A 7 4.58 8.59 -36.14
CA ASN A 7 5.80 8.07 -35.52
C ASN A 7 5.66 8.15 -33.99
N LEU A 8 5.10 7.11 -33.36
CA LEU A 8 5.29 6.90 -31.93
C LEU A 8 6.74 6.43 -31.73
N THR A 9 7.63 7.38 -31.41
CA THR A 9 8.97 7.04 -30.91
C THR A 9 8.81 6.38 -29.55
N SER A 10 8.79 5.04 -29.54
CA SER A 10 8.87 4.23 -28.33
C SER A 10 10.14 4.63 -27.56
N THR A 11 10.01 5.49 -26.56
CA THR A 11 11.13 5.89 -25.71
C THR A 11 11.57 4.66 -24.92
N SER A 12 12.83 4.24 -25.07
CA SER A 12 13.35 3.06 -24.38
C SER A 12 13.26 3.25 -22.86
N VAL A 13 13.03 2.17 -22.10
CA VAL A 13 13.07 2.17 -20.63
C VAL A 13 14.40 2.77 -20.14
N VAL A 14 15.49 2.49 -20.86
CA VAL A 14 16.82 3.07 -20.58
C VAL A 14 16.81 4.59 -20.66
N ASP A 15 16.10 5.17 -21.64
CA ASP A 15 16.01 6.61 -21.80
C ASP A 15 15.11 7.25 -20.74
N ILE A 16 14.07 6.55 -20.30
CA ILE A 16 13.21 6.98 -19.19
C ILE A 16 14.02 7.00 -17.88
N VAL A 17 14.75 5.91 -17.59
CA VAL A 17 15.60 5.81 -16.39
C VAL A 17 16.68 6.89 -16.39
N LYS A 18 17.32 7.16 -17.52
CA LYS A 18 18.29 8.26 -17.66
C LYS A 18 17.66 9.63 -17.38
N LYS A 19 16.46 9.89 -17.92
CA LYS A 19 15.72 11.14 -17.66
C LYS A 19 15.36 11.28 -16.18
N GLN A 20 14.92 10.20 -15.52
CA GLN A 20 14.57 10.22 -14.10
C GLN A 20 15.80 10.35 -13.18
N TYR A 21 16.97 9.85 -13.60
CA TYR A 21 18.20 9.99 -12.82
C TYR A 21 18.80 11.41 -12.88
N ALA A 22 18.54 12.18 -13.93
CA ALA A 22 19.19 13.46 -14.16
C ALA A 22 19.03 14.50 -13.01
N PRO A 23 17.83 14.69 -12.41
CA PRO A 23 17.67 15.59 -11.27
C PRO A 23 18.48 15.14 -10.05
N LEU A 24 18.49 13.84 -9.75
CA LEU A 24 19.24 13.26 -8.64
C LEU A 24 20.75 13.44 -8.84
N LYS A 25 21.24 13.17 -10.05
CA LYS A 25 22.65 13.40 -10.43
C LYS A 25 23.06 14.86 -10.18
N HIS A 26 22.21 15.81 -10.55
CA HIS A 26 22.49 17.23 -10.38
C HIS A 26 22.56 17.65 -8.90
N GLN A 27 21.61 17.20 -8.08
CA GLN A 27 21.59 17.49 -6.64
C GLN A 27 22.83 16.94 -5.93
N ILE A 28 23.24 15.72 -6.30
CA ILE A 28 24.41 15.07 -5.70
C ILE A 28 25.70 15.75 -6.12
N ALA A 29 25.84 16.14 -7.39
CA ALA A 29 26.99 16.93 -7.82
C ALA A 29 27.12 18.24 -7.01
N GLY A 30 25.99 18.91 -6.74
CA GLY A 30 25.97 20.09 -5.87
C GLY A 30 26.43 19.80 -4.44
N LEU A 31 25.98 18.69 -3.84
CA LEU A 31 26.39 18.27 -2.50
C LEU A 31 27.87 17.91 -2.42
N LEU A 32 28.38 17.13 -3.37
CA LEU A 32 29.78 16.70 -3.40
C LEU A 32 30.73 17.89 -3.61
N SER A 33 30.35 18.84 -4.47
CA SER A 33 31.08 20.09 -4.67
C SER A 33 31.10 20.95 -3.39
N LYS A 34 29.94 21.10 -2.73
CA LYS A 34 29.82 21.85 -1.47
C LYS A 34 30.74 21.32 -0.37
N HIS A 35 30.94 20.00 -0.30
CA HIS A 35 31.78 19.35 0.71
C HIS A 35 33.22 19.11 0.23
N ARG A 36 33.60 19.65 -0.94
CA ARG A 36 34.94 19.51 -1.54
C ARG A 36 35.41 18.05 -1.61
N ILE A 37 34.48 17.14 -1.91
CA ILE A 37 34.83 15.74 -2.12
C ILE A 37 35.74 15.66 -3.35
N ASN A 38 36.84 14.92 -3.23
CA ASN A 38 37.80 14.79 -4.31
C ASN A 38 37.14 14.11 -5.54
N ILE A 39 37.74 14.32 -6.72
CA ILE A 39 37.18 13.90 -8.00
C ILE A 39 37.02 12.37 -8.08
N ILE A 40 37.97 11.61 -7.53
CA ILE A 40 37.99 10.15 -7.58
C ILE A 40 36.83 9.59 -6.75
N SER A 41 36.71 10.01 -5.48
CA SER A 41 35.61 9.64 -4.60
C SER A 41 34.26 10.12 -5.13
N SER A 42 34.20 11.30 -5.74
CA SER A 42 32.98 11.80 -6.38
C SER A 42 32.55 10.92 -7.55
N TRP A 43 33.49 10.45 -8.36
CA TRP A 43 33.23 9.54 -9.47
C TRP A 43 32.74 8.18 -8.97
N ASP A 44 33.39 7.61 -7.96
CA ASP A 44 32.97 6.35 -7.34
C ASP A 44 31.56 6.44 -6.77
N ILE A 45 31.23 7.52 -6.07
CA ILE A 45 29.88 7.75 -5.53
C ILE A 45 28.85 7.83 -6.68
N HIS A 46 29.16 8.58 -7.74
CA HIS A 46 28.26 8.70 -8.89
C HIS A 46 28.06 7.37 -9.62
N SER A 47 29.12 6.59 -9.80
CA SER A 47 29.08 5.29 -10.47
C SER A 47 28.24 4.29 -9.66
N ASN A 48 28.53 4.16 -8.36
CA ASN A 48 27.79 3.28 -7.46
C ASN A 48 26.31 3.65 -7.37
N LEU A 49 26.00 4.95 -7.28
CA LEU A 49 24.62 5.40 -7.21
C LEU A 49 23.88 5.16 -8.53
N HIS A 50 24.53 5.42 -9.67
CA HIS A 50 23.91 5.18 -10.97
C HIS A 50 23.61 3.69 -11.19
N GLN A 51 24.55 2.82 -10.80
CA GLN A 51 24.35 1.38 -10.86
C GLN A 51 23.16 0.96 -9.99
N LYS A 52 23.16 1.34 -8.70
CA LYS A 52 22.03 1.05 -7.80
C LYS A 52 20.71 1.59 -8.33
N PHE A 53 20.70 2.80 -8.87
CA PHE A 53 19.50 3.39 -9.47
C PHE A 53 19.01 2.56 -10.65
N THR A 54 19.91 2.12 -11.53
CA THR A 54 19.57 1.30 -12.70
C THR A 54 19.07 -0.09 -12.29
N ASP A 55 19.68 -0.70 -11.28
CA ASP A 55 19.28 -2.01 -10.75
C ASP A 55 17.83 -2.01 -10.24
N LEU A 56 17.36 -0.88 -9.68
CA LEU A 56 15.96 -0.74 -9.24
C LEU A 56 14.95 -0.88 -10.39
N PHE A 57 15.35 -0.56 -11.62
CA PHE A 57 14.51 -0.66 -12.81
C PHE A 57 14.86 -1.88 -13.68
N ALA A 58 15.81 -2.72 -13.27
CA ALA A 58 16.22 -3.91 -14.01
C ALA A 58 15.31 -5.12 -13.76
N ILE A 59 14.42 -5.05 -12.75
CA ILE A 59 13.51 -6.14 -12.42
C ILE A 59 12.40 -6.20 -13.48
N SER A 60 12.39 -7.29 -14.25
CA SER A 60 11.31 -7.59 -15.18
C SER A 60 10.08 -8.14 -14.44
N ILE A 61 8.89 -7.75 -14.89
CA ILE A 61 7.64 -8.28 -14.35
C ILE A 61 7.48 -9.74 -14.82
N PRO A 62 7.17 -10.70 -13.93
CA PRO A 62 6.93 -12.09 -14.33
C PRO A 62 5.82 -12.19 -15.39
N HIS A 63 6.01 -13.06 -16.38
CA HIS A 63 5.07 -13.20 -17.50
C HIS A 63 3.86 -14.07 -17.14
N HIS A 64 4.05 -15.06 -16.26
CA HIS A 64 2.96 -15.93 -15.81
C HIS A 64 2.11 -15.25 -14.75
N VAL A 65 0.79 -15.32 -14.91
CA VAL A 65 -0.20 -14.68 -14.02
C VAL A 65 0.04 -15.05 -12.55
N GLN A 66 0.21 -16.33 -12.24
CA GLN A 66 0.43 -16.78 -10.86
C GLN A 66 1.70 -16.18 -10.24
N GLN A 67 2.80 -16.16 -11.00
CA GLN A 67 4.06 -15.59 -10.54
C GLN A 67 3.96 -14.07 -10.37
N ARG A 68 3.22 -13.41 -11.27
CA ARG A 68 2.94 -11.98 -11.20
C ARG A 68 2.11 -11.62 -9.98
N THR A 69 1.06 -12.38 -9.67
CA THR A 69 0.27 -12.19 -8.44
C THR A 69 1.14 -12.32 -7.19
N MET A 70 2.00 -13.34 -7.13
CA MET A 70 2.93 -13.51 -6.01
C MET A 70 3.94 -12.36 -5.89
N TYR A 71 4.45 -11.87 -7.03
CA TYR A 71 5.33 -10.71 -7.08
C TYR A 71 4.65 -9.44 -6.57
N GLU A 72 3.43 -9.15 -7.06
CA GLU A 72 2.63 -7.99 -6.65
C GLU A 72 2.28 -8.05 -5.15
N MET A 73 1.94 -9.24 -4.64
CA MET A 73 1.68 -9.43 -3.22
C MET A 73 2.91 -9.14 -2.37
N LYS A 74 4.09 -9.63 -2.76
CA LYS A 74 5.36 -9.33 -2.09
C LYS A 74 5.72 -7.85 -2.16
N LEU A 75 5.43 -7.19 -3.28
CA LEU A 75 5.65 -5.75 -3.46
C LEU A 75 4.76 -4.94 -2.52
N VAL A 76 3.48 -5.27 -2.43
CA VAL A 76 2.55 -4.61 -1.50
C VAL A 76 3.01 -4.81 -0.06
N GLN A 77 3.37 -6.04 0.32
CA GLN A 77 3.89 -6.34 1.65
C GLN A 77 5.17 -5.54 1.97
N SER A 78 6.10 -5.43 1.00
CA SER A 78 7.34 -4.66 1.21
C SER A 78 7.05 -3.18 1.38
N ILE A 79 6.12 -2.60 0.63
CA ILE A 79 5.66 -1.22 0.81
C ILE A 79 5.09 -1.02 2.21
N HIS A 80 4.19 -1.90 2.65
CA HIS A 80 3.60 -1.84 3.99
C HIS A 80 4.66 -1.90 5.10
N SER A 81 5.59 -2.84 5.01
CA SER A 81 6.67 -2.99 5.99
C SER A 81 7.56 -1.74 6.02
N ASN A 82 7.94 -1.20 4.86
CA ASN A 82 8.74 0.02 4.78
C ASN A 82 8.00 1.24 5.38
N LEU A 83 6.70 1.38 5.10
CA LEU A 83 5.90 2.46 5.67
C LEU A 83 5.82 2.33 7.21
N LYS A 84 5.60 1.11 7.72
CA LYS A 84 5.53 0.85 9.17
C LYS A 84 6.84 1.16 9.88
N VAL A 85 7.96 0.63 9.38
CA VAL A 85 9.30 0.84 9.98
C VAL A 85 9.66 2.32 10.05
N ASN A 86 9.33 3.08 9.01
CA ASN A 86 9.66 4.51 8.94
C ASN A 86 8.59 5.42 9.54
N ASN A 87 7.53 4.85 10.15
CA ASN A 87 6.41 5.58 10.71
C ASN A 87 5.76 6.55 9.70
N LEU A 88 5.58 6.06 8.47
CA LEU A 88 5.00 6.74 7.33
C LEU A 88 3.60 6.19 7.02
N ILE A 89 2.81 6.98 6.28
CA ILE A 89 1.49 6.59 5.80
C ILE A 89 1.33 6.99 4.35
N LEU A 90 0.74 6.11 3.55
CA LEU A 90 0.31 6.43 2.19
C LEU A 90 -1.08 7.08 2.26
N GLN A 91 -1.17 8.33 1.80
CA GLN A 91 -2.39 9.13 1.81
C GLN A 91 -2.88 9.28 0.38
N ARG A 92 -4.17 9.06 0.16
CA ARG A 92 -4.82 9.39 -1.11
C ARG A 92 -5.51 10.74 -0.97
N THR A 93 -5.26 11.62 -1.93
CA THR A 93 -6.00 12.87 -2.05
C THR A 93 -7.46 12.58 -2.42
N ALA A 94 -8.40 13.30 -1.80
CA ALA A 94 -9.83 13.21 -2.10
C ALA A 94 -10.23 13.98 -3.37
N ASP A 95 -9.31 14.09 -4.34
CA ASP A 95 -9.54 14.75 -5.62
C ASP A 95 -9.76 13.73 -6.74
N ASN A 96 -10.22 14.21 -7.90
CA ASN A 96 -10.44 13.34 -9.07
C ASN A 96 -9.15 12.76 -9.65
N ARG A 97 -7.98 13.16 -9.15
CA ARG A 97 -6.66 12.71 -9.63
C ARG A 97 -6.13 11.52 -8.85
N ASN A 98 -6.71 11.21 -7.69
CA ASN A 98 -6.31 10.07 -6.85
C ASN A 98 -4.81 10.07 -6.58
N THR A 99 -4.24 11.24 -6.34
CA THR A 99 -2.80 11.37 -6.09
C THR A 99 -2.46 10.72 -4.76
N PHE A 100 -1.47 9.82 -4.77
CA PHE A 100 -0.94 9.17 -3.58
C PHE A 100 0.30 9.92 -3.09
N ASN A 101 0.28 10.34 -1.83
CA ASN A 101 1.38 11.03 -1.16
C ASN A 101 1.86 10.21 0.03
N ILE A 102 3.16 10.26 0.30
CA ILE A 102 3.73 9.66 1.51
C ILE A 102 3.84 10.76 2.56
N GLY A 103 3.18 10.57 3.69
CA GLY A 103 3.17 11.49 4.83
C GLY A 103 3.69 10.84 6.11
N ASN A 104 3.95 11.65 7.13
CA ASN A 104 4.28 11.15 8.46
C ASN A 104 3.02 10.64 9.18
N ARG A 105 3.10 9.45 9.78
CA ARG A 105 1.95 8.83 10.47
C ARG A 105 1.50 9.63 11.69
N LYS A 106 2.42 10.10 12.54
CA LYS A 106 2.08 10.88 13.74
C LYS A 106 1.39 12.19 13.40
N GLU A 107 1.85 12.87 12.36
CA GLU A 107 1.22 14.11 11.91
C GLU A 107 -0.20 13.86 11.40
N PHE A 108 -0.38 12.78 10.64
CA PHE A 108 -1.70 12.34 10.19
C PHE A 108 -2.62 12.05 11.37
N ASP A 109 -2.20 11.20 12.31
CA ASP A 109 -3.01 10.82 13.48
C ASP A 109 -3.38 12.06 14.32
N THR A 110 -2.45 13.01 14.50
CA THR A 110 -2.72 14.28 15.21
C THR A 110 -3.80 15.10 14.51
N LYS A 111 -3.74 15.22 13.18
CA LYS A 111 -4.73 15.96 12.39
C LYS A 111 -6.08 15.26 12.38
N ALA A 112 -6.09 13.93 12.24
CA ALA A 112 -7.29 13.11 12.29
C ALA A 112 -7.99 13.25 13.65
N ASN A 113 -7.25 13.08 14.74
CA ASN A 113 -7.79 13.22 16.10
C ASN A 113 -8.32 14.63 16.36
N LYS A 114 -7.62 15.67 15.90
CA LYS A 114 -8.11 17.05 16.01
C LYS A 114 -9.39 17.30 15.21
N HIS A 115 -9.55 16.64 14.07
CA HIS A 115 -10.75 16.74 13.24
C HIS A 115 -11.93 16.01 13.88
N MET A 116 -11.70 14.79 14.37
CA MET A 116 -12.70 14.02 15.12
C MET A 116 -13.16 14.76 16.37
N ALA A 117 -12.24 15.31 17.16
CA ALA A 117 -12.56 16.06 18.37
C ALA A 117 -13.37 17.35 18.12
N LYS A 118 -13.40 17.85 16.88
CA LYS A 118 -14.15 19.05 16.49
C LYS A 118 -15.50 18.77 15.85
N SER A 119 -15.78 17.51 15.53
CA SER A 119 -16.93 17.15 14.72
C SER A 119 -17.82 16.22 15.53
N ASP A 120 -18.90 16.76 16.07
CA ASP A 120 -19.83 16.04 16.96
C ASP A 120 -20.59 14.90 16.25
N ASP A 121 -20.60 14.88 14.91
CA ASP A 121 -21.33 13.91 14.08
C ASP A 121 -20.43 12.89 13.35
N ILE A 122 -19.12 12.82 13.66
CA ILE A 122 -18.20 11.88 13.00
C ILE A 122 -17.95 10.67 13.90
N TYR A 123 -18.40 9.51 13.44
CA TYR A 123 -18.17 8.23 14.09
C TYR A 123 -17.14 7.41 13.31
N GLU A 124 -16.13 6.89 14.00
CA GLU A 124 -15.26 5.85 13.47
C GLU A 124 -15.80 4.49 13.90
N PHE A 125 -16.03 3.59 12.94
CA PHE A 125 -16.44 2.22 13.21
C PHE A 125 -15.27 1.30 12.89
N ILE A 126 -14.57 0.86 13.94
CA ILE A 126 -13.43 -0.05 13.82
C ILE A 126 -13.96 -1.48 13.98
N VAL A 127 -13.99 -2.21 12.87
CA VAL A 127 -14.21 -3.67 12.90
C VAL A 127 -12.86 -4.35 12.77
N SER A 128 -12.40 -4.94 13.86
CA SER A 128 -11.32 -5.91 13.81
C SER A 128 -11.88 -7.21 13.27
N ILE A 129 -11.74 -7.44 11.97
CA ILE A 129 -11.96 -8.77 11.40
C ILE A 129 -10.75 -9.59 11.83
N SER A 130 -10.92 -10.37 12.91
CA SER A 130 -9.90 -11.34 13.31
C SER A 130 -9.79 -12.37 12.20
N ASP A 131 -8.76 -12.27 11.36
CA ASP A 131 -8.38 -13.31 10.38
C ASP A 131 -7.83 -14.55 11.12
N GLY A 132 -8.53 -15.09 12.12
CA GLY A 132 -8.15 -16.32 12.85
C GLY A 132 -6.77 -16.33 13.52
N SER A 133 -5.95 -15.28 13.35
CA SER A 133 -4.71 -15.09 14.07
C SER A 133 -5.09 -14.52 15.43
N LYS A 134 -5.18 -15.42 16.40
CA LYS A 134 -5.22 -15.09 17.82
C LYS A 134 -4.32 -13.88 18.10
N GLY A 135 -4.86 -12.95 18.89
CA GLY A 135 -4.10 -11.84 19.43
C GLY A 135 -2.85 -12.35 20.15
N MET A 136 -1.77 -11.62 19.97
CA MET A 136 -0.63 -11.59 20.86
C MET A 136 -0.26 -10.12 20.95
N ASP A 137 -0.94 -9.44 21.87
CA ASP A 137 -0.34 -8.30 22.53
C ASP A 137 0.62 -8.88 23.58
N ASP A 138 1.81 -8.29 23.57
CA ASP A 138 2.83 -8.17 24.62
C ASP A 138 3.63 -9.41 25.07
N ASP A 139 4.95 -9.22 24.95
CA ASP A 139 6.03 -9.79 25.76
C ASP A 139 6.21 -11.31 25.73
N ASP A 140 7.10 -11.79 24.84
CA ASP A 140 8.24 -12.63 25.22
C ASP A 140 9.08 -13.00 23.99
N ASP A 141 10.40 -12.94 24.18
CA ASP A 141 11.43 -13.38 23.24
C ASP A 141 11.34 -14.89 22.93
N ASP A 142 12.01 -15.25 21.83
CA ASP A 142 12.44 -16.59 21.41
C ASP A 142 11.54 -17.46 20.51
N ASP A 143 12.07 -17.67 19.30
CA ASP A 143 12.06 -18.93 18.55
C ASP A 143 10.72 -19.65 18.34
N LEU A 144 9.95 -19.18 17.35
CA LEU A 144 9.06 -20.09 16.61
C LEU A 144 9.15 -19.88 15.09
N LEU A 145 9.74 -20.89 14.47
CA LEU A 145 9.68 -21.27 13.07
C LEU A 145 8.41 -20.80 12.36
N GLN A 146 8.61 -20.19 11.18
CA GLN A 146 7.58 -19.89 10.19
C GLN A 146 6.80 -21.15 9.80
N GLN A 147 5.79 -21.52 10.59
CA GLN A 147 4.71 -22.36 10.11
C GLN A 147 3.82 -21.44 9.27
N GLN A 148 3.77 -21.74 7.97
CA GLN A 148 2.73 -21.17 7.10
C GLN A 148 1.38 -21.36 7.82
N PRO A 149 0.53 -20.32 7.94
CA PRO A 149 -0.80 -20.54 8.46
C PRO A 149 -1.48 -21.63 7.62
N PRO A 150 -2.22 -22.57 8.25
CA PRO A 150 -2.88 -23.65 7.52
C PRO A 150 -3.76 -23.03 6.43
N PRO A 151 -3.95 -23.72 5.28
CA PRO A 151 -4.81 -23.22 4.22
C PRO A 151 -6.21 -22.99 4.80
N GLN A 152 -6.56 -21.73 5.02
CA GLN A 152 -7.87 -21.37 5.54
C GLN A 152 -8.86 -21.59 4.40
N ASP A 153 -9.85 -22.45 4.65
CA ASP A 153 -10.97 -22.69 3.75
C ASP A 153 -11.55 -21.32 3.34
N PRO A 154 -11.56 -20.96 2.04
CA PRO A 154 -12.13 -19.71 1.56
C PRO A 154 -13.56 -19.47 2.06
N GLN A 155 -14.33 -20.55 2.27
CA GLN A 155 -15.69 -20.50 2.78
C GLN A 155 -15.73 -20.05 4.26
N TYR A 156 -14.73 -20.44 5.06
CA TYR A 156 -14.58 -20.01 6.46
C TYR A 156 -14.27 -18.51 6.56
N LEU A 157 -13.32 -18.03 5.78
CA LEU A 157 -12.96 -16.60 5.71
C LEU A 157 -14.13 -15.72 5.26
N LEU A 158 -14.88 -16.18 4.25
CA LEU A 158 -16.06 -15.47 3.77
C LEU A 158 -17.16 -15.41 4.83
N SER A 159 -17.37 -16.50 5.55
CA SER A 159 -18.40 -16.57 6.60
C SER A 159 -18.11 -15.58 7.72
N GLY A 160 -16.87 -15.52 8.21
CA GLY A 160 -16.46 -14.54 9.23
C GLY A 160 -16.64 -13.08 8.78
N ARG A 161 -16.40 -12.79 7.49
CA ARG A 161 -16.64 -11.45 6.93
C ARG A 161 -18.13 -11.10 6.84
N ILE A 162 -18.97 -12.06 6.43
CA ILE A 162 -20.43 -11.89 6.38
C ILE A 162 -20.98 -11.61 7.79
N GLU A 163 -20.52 -12.35 8.80
CA GLU A 163 -20.91 -12.14 10.20
C GLU A 163 -20.52 -10.75 10.69
N ALA A 164 -19.29 -10.30 10.41
CA ALA A 164 -18.82 -8.97 10.79
C ALA A 164 -19.65 -7.84 10.14
N ILE A 165 -20.02 -8.00 8.86
CA ILE A 165 -20.89 -7.06 8.15
C ILE A 165 -22.28 -7.02 8.77
N ASN A 166 -22.89 -8.17 9.03
CA ASN A 166 -24.22 -8.25 9.64
C ASN A 166 -24.24 -7.65 11.05
N PHE A 167 -23.19 -7.89 11.83
CA PHE A 167 -23.02 -7.27 13.16
C PHE A 167 -22.91 -5.74 13.07
N ALA A 168 -22.15 -5.23 12.09
CA ALA A 168 -22.07 -3.80 11.83
C ALA A 168 -23.43 -3.18 11.51
N LEU A 169 -24.20 -3.85 10.65
CA LEU A 169 -25.55 -3.43 10.28
C LEU A 169 -26.49 -3.37 11.49
N GLU A 170 -26.42 -4.35 12.40
CA GLU A 170 -27.21 -4.35 13.63
C GLU A 170 -26.85 -3.17 14.56
N ILE A 171 -25.58 -2.82 14.67
CA ILE A 171 -25.15 -1.65 15.45
C ILE A 171 -25.67 -0.36 14.82
N LEU A 172 -25.60 -0.24 13.49
CA LEU A 172 -26.10 0.94 12.77
C LEU A 172 -27.63 1.09 12.92
N GLU A 173 -28.36 -0.02 12.98
CA GLU A 173 -29.78 -0.03 13.29
C GLU A 173 -30.07 0.43 14.72
N LYS A 174 -29.38 -0.14 15.71
CA LYS A 174 -29.52 0.23 17.13
C LYS A 174 -29.22 1.70 17.37
N ARG A 175 -28.27 2.27 16.64
CA ARG A 175 -27.91 3.69 16.69
C ARG A 175 -28.81 4.60 15.86
N LYS A 176 -29.82 4.05 15.18
CA LYS A 176 -30.71 4.77 14.24
C LYS A 176 -29.95 5.48 13.11
N ALA A 177 -28.74 5.04 12.79
CA ALA A 177 -27.94 5.57 11.70
C ALA A 177 -28.46 5.08 10.33
N LEU A 178 -29.08 3.89 10.31
CA LEU A 178 -29.78 3.33 9.16
C LEU A 178 -31.17 2.85 9.56
N ASN A 179 -32.13 2.92 8.62
CA ASN A 179 -33.49 2.42 8.85
C ASN A 179 -33.56 0.89 8.61
N HIS A 180 -34.54 0.25 9.24
CA HIS A 180 -34.73 -1.21 9.18
C HIS A 180 -34.85 -1.76 7.75
N ASP A 181 -35.52 -1.03 6.84
CA ASP A 181 -35.70 -1.45 5.44
C ASP A 181 -34.39 -1.41 4.63
N THR A 182 -33.45 -0.53 4.99
CA THR A 182 -32.11 -0.49 4.39
C THR A 182 -31.25 -1.61 4.94
N ILE A 183 -31.34 -1.86 6.25
CA ILE A 183 -30.60 -2.95 6.91
C ILE A 183 -31.03 -4.30 6.35
N SER A 184 -32.33 -4.57 6.24
CA SER A 184 -32.85 -5.85 5.76
C SER A 184 -32.42 -6.19 4.32
N LYS A 185 -32.19 -5.18 3.48
CA LYS A 185 -31.67 -5.33 2.11
C LYS A 185 -30.16 -5.55 2.06
N LEU A 186 -29.43 -5.08 3.08
CA LEU A 186 -27.97 -5.18 3.16
C LEU A 186 -27.51 -6.40 3.96
N THR A 187 -28.36 -6.97 4.82
CA THR A 187 -28.05 -8.20 5.56
C THR A 187 -27.78 -9.34 4.59
N ILE A 188 -26.62 -9.96 4.74
CA ILE A 188 -26.17 -11.05 3.87
C ILE A 188 -26.47 -12.37 4.57
N ASP A 189 -27.21 -13.26 3.92
CA ASP A 189 -27.42 -14.62 4.42
C ASP A 189 -26.18 -15.48 4.12
N PRO A 190 -25.40 -15.90 5.14
CA PRO A 190 -24.18 -16.67 4.92
C PRO A 190 -24.44 -18.00 4.20
N ASN A 191 -25.63 -18.57 4.31
CA ASN A 191 -25.98 -19.84 3.66
C ASN A 191 -26.22 -19.68 2.15
N LYS A 192 -26.44 -18.45 1.67
CA LYS A 192 -26.68 -18.15 0.25
C LYS A 192 -25.42 -17.78 -0.51
N VAL A 193 -24.28 -17.60 0.19
CA VAL A 193 -23.01 -17.21 -0.43
C VAL A 193 -22.08 -18.41 -0.46
N LYS A 194 -21.76 -18.89 -1.67
CA LYS A 194 -20.81 -19.98 -1.91
C LYS A 194 -19.59 -19.46 -2.66
N VAL A 195 -18.40 -19.88 -2.21
CA VAL A 195 -17.17 -19.68 -2.98
C VAL A 195 -17.13 -20.72 -4.12
N PRO A 196 -16.69 -20.36 -5.35
CA PRO A 196 -16.52 -21.29 -6.47
C PRO A 196 -15.57 -22.45 -6.18
#